data_AF-A0A8S4SPI3-F1
#
_entry.id   AF-A0A8S4SPI3-F1
#
_cell.length_a   1.000
_cell.length_b   1.000
_cell.length_c   1.000
_cell.angle_alpha   90.00
_cell.angle_beta   90.00
_cell.angle_gamma   90.00
#
_symmetry.space_group_name_H-M   'P 1'
#
loop_
_entity.id
_entity.type
_entity.pdbx_description
1 polymer ?
#
loop_
_entity_poly.entity_id
_entity_poly.type
_entity_poly.pdbx_seq_one_letter_code
_entity_poly.pdbx_strand_id
1 'polypeptide(L)' 'MEHAKPPPELSVDGSPVSRADAWKKWKTQFQLFIKAAGVHKEDPAVQASLLINLIGSDGFDVYQTI' A
#
# COMPACT_ATOMS: atom_id res chain seq x y z
N MET A 1 10.69 3.50 14.78
CA MET A 1 9.77 2.76 13.89
C MET A 1 9.88 1.24 14.14
N GLU A 2 10.03 0.79 15.38
CA GLU A 2 10.57 -0.56 15.67
C GLU A 2 9.51 -1.67 15.85
N HIS A 3 8.21 -1.36 15.75
CA HIS A 3 7.14 -2.32 16.05
C HIS A 3 6.09 -2.51 14.95
N ALA A 4 6.04 -1.65 13.93
CA ALA A 4 5.07 -1.77 12.85
C ALA A 4 5.77 -2.36 11.61
N LYS A 5 5.50 -3.64 11.32
CA LYS A 5 5.98 -4.27 10.09
C LYS A 5 5.17 -3.73 8.90
N PRO A 6 5.81 -3.23 7.83
CA PRO A 6 5.08 -2.82 6.62
C PRO A 6 4.36 -4.02 5.98
N PRO A 7 3.27 -3.77 5.24
CA PRO A 7 2.64 -4.81 4.45
C PRO A 7 3.63 -5.37 3.41
N PRO A 8 3.48 -6.64 2.99
CA PRO A 8 4.17 -7.11 1.79
C PRO A 8 3.72 -6.31 0.57
N GLU A 9 4.49 -6.34 -0.51
CA GLU A 9 4.13 -5.71 -1.78
C GLU A 9 2.78 -6.22 -2.31
N LEU A 10 2.10 -5.41 -3.13
CA LEU A 10 0.85 -5.82 -3.74
C LEU A 10 1.12 -6.87 -4.82
N SER A 11 0.66 -8.10 -4.59
CA SER A 11 0.56 -9.11 -5.65
C SER A 11 -0.78 -8.95 -6.37
N VAL A 12 -0.72 -8.82 -7.70
CA VAL A 12 -1.89 -8.65 -8.59
C VAL A 12 -2.16 -9.91 -9.42
N ASP A 13 -1.76 -11.07 -8.93
CA ASP A 13 -1.96 -12.34 -9.61
C ASP A 13 -3.45 -12.71 -9.72
N GLY A 14 -3.85 -13.22 -10.89
CA GLY A 14 -5.20 -13.76 -11.13
C GLY A 14 -6.15 -12.83 -11.90
N SER A 15 -7.46 -13.06 -11.73
CA SER A 15 -8.50 -12.38 -12.52
C SER A 15 -8.65 -10.89 -12.17
N PRO A 16 -9.28 -10.05 -13.02
CA PRO A 16 -9.57 -8.65 -12.68
C PRO A 16 -10.30 -8.45 -11.34
N VAL A 17 -11.22 -9.35 -11.00
CA VAL A 17 -11.93 -9.34 -9.70
C VAL A 17 -10.96 -9.61 -8.56
N SER A 18 -10.08 -10.62 -8.72
CA SER A 18 -9.03 -10.97 -7.77
C SER A 18 -8.06 -9.81 -7.51
N ARG A 19 -7.71 -9.04 -8.56
CA ARG A 19 -6.86 -7.85 -8.46
C ARG A 19 -7.49 -6.72 -7.64
N ALA A 20 -8.79 -6.45 -7.86
CA ALA A 20 -9.51 -5.41 -7.12
C ALA A 20 -9.60 -5.73 -5.62
N ASP A 21 -9.81 -7.00 -5.28
CA ASP A 21 -9.84 -7.44 -3.88
C ASP A 21 -8.45 -7.47 -3.24
N ALA A 22 -7.41 -7.86 -3.98
CA ALA A 22 -6.02 -7.74 -3.55
C ALA A 22 -5.66 -6.28 -3.20
N TRP A 23 -6.03 -5.33 -4.05
CA TRP A 23 -5.82 -3.91 -3.80
C TRP A 23 -6.53 -3.42 -2.53
N LYS A 24 -7.83 -3.76 -2.36
CA LYS A 24 -8.58 -3.36 -1.15
C LYS A 24 -7.94 -3.91 0.12
N LYS A 25 -7.52 -5.18 0.10
CA LYS A 25 -6.86 -5.84 1.23
C LYS A 25 -5.54 -5.16 1.56
N TRP A 26 -4.70 -4.94 0.54
CA TRP A 26 -3.40 -4.29 0.71
C TRP A 26 -3.54 -2.85 1.22
N LYS A 27 -4.45 -2.05 0.63
CA LYS A 27 -4.73 -0.68 1.07
C LYS A 27 -5.13 -0.62 2.54
N THR A 28 -5.95 -1.58 2.99
CA THR A 28 -6.34 -1.68 4.41
C THR A 28 -5.13 -1.95 5.30
N GLN A 29 -4.23 -2.86 4.91
CA GLN A 29 -3.00 -3.16 5.65
C GLN A 29 -2.06 -1.95 5.68
N PHE A 30 -1.88 -1.25 4.56
CA PHE A 30 -1.09 -0.03 4.47
C PHE A 30 -1.64 1.07 5.38
N GLN A 31 -2.96 1.28 5.40
CA GLN A 31 -3.60 2.26 6.29
C GLN A 31 -3.41 1.94 7.78
N LEU A 32 -3.46 0.65 8.16
CA LEU A 32 -3.14 0.22 9.51
C LEU A 32 -1.66 0.47 9.85
N PHE A 33 -0.76 0.17 8.91
CA PHE A 33 0.67 0.42 9.06
C PHE A 33 0.98 1.90 9.27
N ILE A 34 0.49 2.81 8.42
CA ILE A 34 0.78 4.25 8.57
C ILE A 34 0.19 4.83 9.87
N LYS A 35 -0.93 4.27 10.35
CA LYS A 35 -1.50 4.63 11.66
C LYS A 35 -0.60 4.16 12.80
N ALA A 36 -0.24 2.88 12.81
CA ALA A 36 0.59 2.27 13.84
C ALA A 36 2.01 2.84 13.88
N ALA A 37 2.58 3.19 12.72
CA ALA A 37 3.89 3.79 12.58
C ALA A 37 3.92 5.30 12.89
N GLY A 38 2.78 5.93 13.17
CA GLY A 38 2.67 7.37 13.41
C GLY A 38 2.73 8.24 12.14
N VAL A 39 3.04 7.64 10.99
CA VAL A 39 3.18 8.28 9.67
C VAL A 39 1.92 9.01 9.21
N HIS A 40 0.73 8.60 9.67
CA HIS A 40 -0.53 9.30 9.36
C HIS A 40 -0.56 10.78 9.77
N LYS A 41 0.38 11.23 10.63
CA LYS A 41 0.54 12.63 11.06
C LYS A 41 1.55 13.40 10.21
N GLU A 42 2.32 12.70 9.38
CA GLU A 42 3.32 13.30 8.49
C GLU A 42 2.66 13.93 7.26
N ASP A 43 3.43 14.74 6.55
CA ASP A 43 2.99 15.42 5.34
C ASP A 43 2.42 14.43 4.29
N PRO A 44 1.32 14.78 3.58
CA PRO A 44 0.77 13.93 2.53
C PRO A 44 1.79 13.46 1.48
N ALA A 45 2.81 14.27 1.16
CA ALA A 45 3.87 13.88 0.25
C ALA A 45 4.73 12.73 0.81
N VAL A 46 4.98 12.71 2.12
CA VAL A 46 5.69 11.60 2.80
C VAL A 46 4.83 10.33 2.76
N GLN A 47 3.53 10.46 3.00
CA GLN A 47 2.60 9.32 2.93
C GLN A 47 2.51 8.75 1.51
N ALA A 48 2.47 9.62 0.49
CA ALA A 48 2.47 9.23 -0.92
C ALA A 48 3.79 8.57 -1.34
N SER A 49 4.93 9.10 -0.88
CA SER A 49 6.24 8.48 -1.10
C SER A 49 6.31 7.07 -0.50
N LEU A 50 5.79 6.88 0.72
CA LEU A 50 5.71 5.56 1.35
C LEU A 50 4.79 4.59 0.61
N LEU A 51 3.65 5.08 0.10
CA LEU A 51 2.77 4.27 -0.73
C LEU A 51 3.52 3.73 -1.96
N ILE A 52 4.15 4.61 -2.74
CA ILE A 52 4.85 4.26 -3.98
C ILE A 52 6.01 3.28 -3.70
N ASN A 53 6.73 3.46 -2.58
CA ASN A 53 7.83 2.59 -2.22
C ASN A 53 7.40 1.21 -1.69
N LEU A 54 6.21 1.08 -1.10
CA LEU A 54 5.75 -0.17 -0.47
C LEU A 54 4.78 -0.98 -1.34
N ILE A 55 4.14 -0.34 -2.32
CA ILE A 55 3.13 -0.99 -3.18
C ILE A 55 3.76 -2.00 -4.16
N GLY A 56 5.06 -1.87 -4.45
CA GLY A 56 5.78 -2.70 -5.41
C GLY A 56 5.50 -2.32 -6.87
N SER A 57 6.26 -2.90 -7.79
CA SER A 57 6.20 -2.56 -9.23
C SER A 57 4.82 -2.81 -9.84
N ASP A 58 4.27 -3.99 -9.60
CA ASP A 58 2.95 -4.38 -10.14
C ASP A 58 1.81 -3.49 -9.61
N GLY A 59 1.90 -3.12 -8.34
CA GLY A 59 0.90 -2.25 -7.74
C GLY A 59 1.05 -0.79 -8.18
N PHE A 60 2.26 -0.35 -8.54
CA PHE A 60 2.47 0.94 -9.16
C PHE A 60 1.79 1.04 -10.53
N ASP A 61 1.89 -0.02 -11.35
CA ASP A 61 1.20 -0.08 -12.65
C ASP A 61 -0.33 0.02 -12.49
N VAL A 62 -0.89 -0.66 -11.48
CA VAL A 62 -2.30 -0.54 -11.12
C VAL A 62 -2.64 0.89 -10.67
N TYR A 63 -1.80 1.50 -9.83
CA TYR A 63 -2.03 2.87 -9.35
C TYR A 63 -2.06 3.89 -10.49
N GLN A 64 -1.25 3.71 -11.54
CA GLN A 64 -1.25 4.59 -12.71
C GLN A 64 -2.45 4.40 -13.65
N THR A 65 -3.16 3.26 -13.57
CA THR A 65 -4.29 2.95 -14.46
C THR A 65 -5.67 3.26 -13.87
N ILE A 66 -5.76 3.69 -12.60
CA ILE A 66 -7.01 4.07 -11.93
C ILE A 66 -7.30 5.57 -12.12
#